data_AF-A0A2N1TAG6-F1
#
_entry.id   AF-A0A2N1TAG6-F1
#
_cell.length_a   1.000
_cell.length_b   1.000
_cell.length_c   1.000
_cell.angle_alpha   90.00
_cell.angle_beta   90.00
_cell.angle_gamma   90.00
#
_symmetry.space_group_name_H-M   'P 1'
#
loop_
_entity.id
_entity.type
_entity.pdbx_description
1 polymer ?
#
loop_
_entity_poly.entity_id
_entity_poly.type
_entity_poly.pdbx_seq_one_letter_code
_entity_poly.pdbx_strand_id
1 'polypeptide(L)'
;MKVLLVLSLIFLTQFSILVHIKYMIGYISSKSNNDFRGFIVTTFTNIFTAMILAVIVLSSPGILKQLNVDFILILESGFIFLFLVAVKVRIGINIYRRAKNPANYHINYFGKRIYEQAVVEKKEMAFYFLSMPFTLLCGAYFIVKMAR
;
A
#
# COMPACT_ATOMS: atom_id res chain seq x y z
N MET A 1 14.52 -20.60 -14.71
CA MET A 1 15.12 -20.00 -13.49
C MET A 1 15.24 -18.48 -13.57
N LYS A 2 15.87 -17.89 -14.60
CA LYS A 2 16.03 -16.43 -14.73
C LYS A 2 14.70 -15.64 -14.77
N VAL A 3 13.67 -16.17 -15.44
CA VAL A 3 12.32 -15.56 -15.48
C VAL A 3 11.69 -15.47 -14.09
N LEU A 4 11.69 -16.57 -13.34
CA LEU A 4 11.16 -16.61 -11.98
C LEU A 4 11.90 -15.62 -11.06
N LEU A 5 13.22 -15.54 -11.18
CA LEU A 5 14.03 -14.55 -10.45
C LEU A 5 13.58 -13.11 -10.73
N VAL A 6 13.36 -12.76 -12.01
CA VAL A 6 12.89 -11.43 -12.41
C VAL A 6 11.51 -11.14 -11.83
N LEU A 7 10.57 -12.10 -11.91
CA LEU A 7 9.23 -11.94 -11.32
C LEU A 7 9.29 -11.73 -9.80
N SER A 8 10.11 -12.51 -9.09
CA SER A 8 10.31 -12.34 -7.66
C SER A 8 10.92 -10.97 -7.32
N LEU A 9 11.89 -10.50 -8.12
CA LEU A 9 12.50 -9.18 -7.93
C LEU A 9 11.52 -8.04 -8.18
N ILE A 10 10.65 -8.14 -9.20
CA ILE A 10 9.58 -7.17 -9.46
C ILE A 10 8.66 -7.09 -8.23
N PHE A 11 8.18 -8.23 -7.75
CA PHE A 11 7.30 -8.28 -6.59
C PHE A 11 7.96 -7.72 -5.31
N LEU A 12 9.22 -8.08 -5.05
CA LEU A 12 9.99 -7.56 -3.92
C LEU A 12 10.19 -6.04 -4.03
N THR A 13 10.45 -5.54 -5.24
CA THR A 13 10.59 -4.10 -5.50
C THR A 13 9.27 -3.38 -5.20
N GLN A 14 8.14 -3.94 -5.67
CA GLN A 14 6.82 -3.38 -5.39
C GLN A 14 6.53 -3.31 -3.88
N PHE A 15 6.80 -4.41 -3.15
CA PHE A 15 6.64 -4.41 -1.69
C PHE A 15 7.55 -3.38 -1.01
N SER A 16 8.81 -3.30 -1.41
CA SER A 16 9.77 -2.33 -0.87
C SER A 16 9.34 -0.89 -1.13
N ILE A 17 8.74 -0.58 -2.28
CA ILE A 17 8.16 0.74 -2.57
C ILE A 17 6.99 1.06 -1.63
N LEU A 18 6.10 0.11 -1.34
CA LEU A 18 5.00 0.34 -0.39
C LEU A 18 5.52 0.62 1.02
N VAL A 19 6.54 -0.13 1.45
CA VAL A 19 7.21 0.10 2.74
C VAL A 19 7.94 1.44 2.75
N HIS A 20 8.56 1.84 1.64
CA HIS A 20 9.20 3.14 1.48
C HIS A 20 8.21 4.30 1.65
N ILE A 21 7.03 4.21 1.01
CA ILE A 21 5.96 5.20 1.16
C ILE A 21 5.51 5.29 2.63
N LYS A 22 5.37 4.15 3.32
CA LYS A 22 5.04 4.13 4.76
C LYS A 22 6.08 4.91 5.58
N TYR A 23 7.37 4.66 5.38
CA TYR A 23 8.42 5.38 6.11
C TYR A 23 8.46 6.86 5.75
N MET A 24 8.22 7.22 4.49
CA MET A 24 8.13 8.61 4.06
C MET A 24 6.98 9.34 4.78
N ILE A 25 5.77 8.76 4.79
CA ILE A 25 4.61 9.34 5.48
C ILE A 25 4.86 9.43 6.99
N GLY A 26 5.47 8.38 7.57
CA GLY A 26 5.86 8.34 8.97
C GLY A 26 6.81 9.49 9.33
N TYR A 27 7.89 9.65 8.57
CA TYR A 27 8.88 10.70 8.79
C TYR A 27 8.31 12.10 8.61
N ILE A 28 7.48 12.34 7.58
CA ILE A 28 6.81 13.63 7.39
C ILE A 28 5.90 13.95 8.58
N SER A 29 5.21 12.94 9.11
CA SER A 29 4.21 13.11 10.18
C SER A 29 4.81 13.24 11.59
N SER A 30 5.87 12.49 11.89
CA SER A 30 6.41 12.32 13.24
C SER A 30 7.82 12.91 13.41
N LYS A 31 8.52 13.17 12.30
CA LYS A 31 9.96 13.51 12.27
C LYS A 31 10.84 12.50 13.02
N SER A 32 10.36 11.26 13.15
CA SER A 32 11.06 10.18 13.84
C SER A 32 12.33 9.75 13.11
N ASN A 33 13.44 9.64 13.85
CA ASN A 33 14.70 9.15 13.31
C ASN A 33 14.60 7.69 12.82
N ASN A 34 13.70 6.89 13.41
CA ASN A 34 13.47 5.52 12.97
C ASN A 34 12.83 5.49 11.57
N ASP A 35 11.87 6.38 11.31
CA ASP A 35 11.23 6.50 10.00
C ASP A 35 12.23 7.03 8.95
N PHE A 36 13.12 7.95 9.34
CA PHE A 36 14.19 8.44 8.47
C PHE A 36 15.17 7.32 8.08
N ARG A 37 15.65 6.53 9.06
CA ARG A 37 16.53 5.38 8.80
C ARG A 37 15.85 4.37 7.88
N GLY A 38 14.59 4.05 8.13
CA GLY A 38 13.79 3.16 7.28
C GLY A 38 13.66 3.69 5.85
N PHE A 39 13.40 4.99 5.69
CA PHE A 39 13.35 5.66 4.40
C PHE A 39 14.68 5.51 3.63
N ILE A 40 15.82 5.80 4.27
CA ILE A 40 17.14 5.67 3.63
C ILE A 40 17.43 4.22 3.22
N VAL A 41 17.18 3.25 4.11
CA VAL A 41 17.40 1.82 3.81
C VAL A 41 16.55 1.37 2.62
N THR A 42 15.28 1.75 2.59
CA THR A 42 14.38 1.38 1.49
C THR A 42 14.74 2.09 0.19
N THR A 43 15.24 3.34 0.23
CA THR A 43 15.79 4.03 -0.96
C THR A 43 16.92 3.22 -1.58
N PHE A 44 17.93 2.87 -0.80
CA PHE A 44 19.06 2.09 -1.32
C PHE A 44 18.59 0.71 -1.79
N THR A 45 17.72 0.04 -1.04
CA THR A 45 17.16 -1.26 -1.44
C THR A 45 16.45 -1.18 -2.80
N ASN A 46 15.63 -0.15 -3.03
CA ASN A 46 14.94 0.07 -4.31
C ASN A 46 15.92 0.37 -5.45
N ILE A 47 16.95 1.18 -5.22
CA ILE A 47 17.98 1.48 -6.23
C ILE A 47 18.76 0.21 -6.60
N PHE A 48 19.23 -0.55 -5.61
CA PHE A 48 19.99 -1.77 -5.86
C PHE A 48 19.15 -2.85 -6.54
N THR A 49 17.90 -3.06 -6.12
CA THR A 49 16.99 -4.02 -6.76
C THR A 49 16.67 -3.63 -8.21
N ALA A 50 16.41 -2.34 -8.48
CA ALA A 50 16.22 -1.84 -9.84
C ALA A 50 17.48 -2.01 -10.70
N MET A 51 18.67 -1.75 -10.15
CA MET A 51 19.93 -1.94 -10.86
C MET A 51 20.19 -3.41 -11.19
N ILE A 52 19.93 -4.33 -10.25
CA ILE A 52 20.05 -5.78 -10.49
C ILE A 52 19.08 -6.22 -11.59
N LEU A 53 17.82 -5.77 -11.54
CA LEU A 53 16.83 -6.02 -12.59
C LEU A 53 17.32 -5.53 -13.95
N ALA A 54 17.84 -4.30 -14.03
CA ALA A 54 18.38 -3.74 -15.26
C ALA A 54 19.54 -4.58 -15.82
N VAL A 55 20.50 -4.98 -14.97
CA VAL A 55 21.63 -5.83 -15.38
C VAL A 55 21.16 -7.18 -15.91
N ILE A 56 20.20 -7.84 -15.25
CA ILE A 56 19.65 -9.12 -15.71
C ILE A 56 18.98 -8.99 -17.07
N VAL A 57 18.17 -7.94 -17.25
CA VAL A 57 17.45 -7.69 -18.52
C VAL A 57 18.43 -7.37 -19.64
N LEU A 58 19.42 -6.52 -19.40
CA LEU A 58 20.43 -6.16 -20.40
C LEU A 58 21.34 -7.34 -20.78
N SER A 59 21.68 -8.20 -19.82
CA SER A 59 22.52 -9.39 -20.06
C SER A 59 21.77 -10.50 -20.78
N SER A 60 20.44 -10.48 -20.79
CA SER A 60 19.61 -11.54 -21.36
C SER A 60 18.26 -10.97 -21.82
N PRO A 61 18.25 -10.14 -22.89
CA PRO A 61 17.04 -9.43 -23.33
C PRO A 61 15.93 -10.38 -23.79
N GLY A 62 16.28 -11.61 -24.18
CA GLY A 62 15.31 -12.67 -24.50
C GLY A 62 14.37 -13.02 -23.34
N ILE A 63 14.72 -12.70 -22.09
CA ILE A 63 13.85 -12.87 -20.92
C ILE A 63 12.57 -12.06 -21.08
N LEU A 64 12.63 -10.84 -21.64
CA LEU A 64 11.45 -9.98 -21.80
C LEU A 64 10.38 -10.64 -22.68
N LYS A 65 10.79 -11.40 -23.70
CA LYS A 65 9.88 -12.13 -24.59
C LYS A 65 9.18 -13.31 -23.90
N GLN A 66 9.75 -13.79 -22.80
CA GLN A 66 9.20 -14.89 -21.99
C GLN A 66 8.28 -14.41 -20.88
N LEU A 67 8.27 -13.09 -20.59
CA LEU A 67 7.42 -12.52 -19.56
C LEU A 67 5.99 -12.38 -20.10
N ASN A 68 5.06 -13.00 -19.40
CA ASN A 68 3.65 -12.73 -19.61
C ASN A 68 3.28 -11.42 -18.91
N VAL A 69 3.21 -10.34 -19.69
CA VAL A 69 2.90 -8.99 -19.18
C VAL A 69 1.52 -8.94 -18.54
N ASP A 70 0.52 -9.62 -19.11
CA ASP A 70 -0.81 -9.68 -18.51
C ASP A 70 -0.76 -10.32 -17.12
N PHE A 71 -0.03 -11.43 -16.96
CA PHE A 71 0.14 -12.07 -15.65
C PHE A 71 0.83 -11.16 -14.63
N ILE A 72 1.87 -10.43 -15.05
CA ILE A 72 2.57 -9.48 -14.18
C ILE A 72 1.60 -8.38 -13.74
N LEU A 73 0.85 -7.78 -14.66
CA LEU A 73 -0.08 -6.70 -14.34
C LEU A 73 -1.20 -7.18 -13.41
N ILE A 74 -1.71 -8.41 -13.59
CA ILE A 74 -2.68 -9.02 -12.67
C ILE A 74 -2.08 -9.12 -11.26
N LEU A 75 -0.85 -9.63 -11.16
CA LEU A 75 -0.17 -9.82 -9.88
C LEU A 75 0.10 -8.48 -9.18
N GLU A 76 0.63 -7.49 -9.91
CA GLU A 76 0.95 -6.17 -9.36
C GLU A 76 -0.31 -5.41 -8.93
N SER A 77 -1.33 -5.36 -9.81
CA SER A 77 -2.60 -4.69 -9.49
C SER A 77 -3.34 -5.36 -8.33
N GLY A 78 -3.36 -6.70 -8.29
CA GLY A 78 -3.96 -7.46 -7.19
C GLY A 78 -3.26 -7.20 -5.87
N PHE A 79 -1.93 -7.13 -5.88
CA PHE A 79 -1.17 -6.82 -4.68
C PHE A 79 -1.44 -5.40 -4.16
N ILE A 80 -1.39 -4.38 -5.03
CA ILE A 80 -1.71 -3.00 -4.66
C ILE A 80 -3.14 -2.92 -4.13
N PHE A 81 -4.10 -3.55 -4.81
CA PHE A 81 -5.49 -3.58 -4.39
C PHE A 81 -5.66 -4.17 -2.98
N LEU A 82 -5.15 -5.39 -2.76
CA LEU A 82 -5.24 -6.07 -1.46
C LEU A 82 -4.55 -5.27 -0.35
N PHE A 83 -3.39 -4.67 -0.63
CA PHE A 83 -2.71 -3.79 0.31
C PHE A 83 -3.57 -2.58 0.69
N LEU A 84 -4.13 -1.87 -0.29
CA LEU A 84 -4.96 -0.69 -0.04
C LEU A 84 -6.27 -1.04 0.67
N VAL A 85 -6.87 -2.19 0.37
CA VAL A 85 -8.02 -2.72 1.11
C VAL A 85 -7.63 -3.01 2.57
N ALA A 86 -6.51 -3.67 2.82
CA ALA A 86 -6.03 -3.95 4.17
C ALA A 86 -5.82 -2.66 4.98
N VAL A 87 -5.26 -1.61 4.37
CA VAL A 87 -5.13 -0.29 5.01
C VAL A 87 -6.49 0.31 5.36
N LYS A 88 -7.47 0.24 4.45
CA LYS A 88 -8.83 0.74 4.68
C LYS A 88 -9.54 -0.02 5.80
N VAL A 89 -9.42 -1.35 5.82
CA VAL A 89 -9.94 -2.19 6.91
C VAL A 89 -9.32 -1.79 8.23
N ARG A 90 -8.00 -1.57 8.28
CA ARG A 90 -7.32 -1.12 9.50
C ARG A 90 -7.82 0.24 9.99
N ILE A 91 -8.01 1.21 9.09
CA ILE A 91 -8.60 2.52 9.42
C ILE A 91 -10.02 2.34 9.99
N GLY A 92 -10.84 1.51 9.36
CA GLY A 92 -12.19 1.18 9.84
C GLY A 92 -12.19 0.57 11.24
N ILE A 93 -11.29 -0.38 11.51
CA ILE A 93 -11.11 -0.99 12.84
C ILE A 93 -10.71 0.06 13.88
N ASN A 94 -9.77 0.96 13.55
CA ASN A 94 -9.35 2.04 14.46
C ASN A 94 -10.51 2.98 14.80
N ILE A 95 -11.26 3.43 13.79
CA ILE A 95 -12.44 4.29 13.97
C ILE A 95 -13.48 3.57 14.84
N TYR A 96 -13.76 2.30 14.56
CA TYR A 96 -14.71 1.50 15.34
C TYR A 96 -14.29 1.37 16.81
N ARG A 97 -13.00 1.14 17.07
CA ARG A 97 -12.46 1.09 18.44
C ARG A 97 -12.58 2.44 19.14
N ARG A 98 -12.26 3.54 18.48
CA ARG A 98 -12.40 4.89 19.06
C ARG A 98 -13.85 5.27 19.29
N ALA A 99 -14.77 4.89 18.41
CA ALA A 99 -16.21 5.12 18.55
C ALA A 99 -16.82 4.39 19.75
N LYS A 100 -16.25 3.26 20.17
CA LYS A 100 -16.71 2.53 21.37
C LYS A 100 -16.24 3.16 22.69
N ASN A 101 -15.21 4.01 22.65
CA ASN A 101 -14.69 4.64 23.85
C ASN A 101 -15.71 5.66 24.41
N PRO A 102 -16.16 5.52 25.68
CA PRO A 102 -17.06 6.49 26.32
C PRO A 102 -16.57 7.93 26.31
N ALA A 103 -15.26 8.15 26.23
CA ALA A 103 -14.68 9.50 26.14
C ALA A 103 -14.95 10.20 24.79
N ASN A 104 -15.37 9.47 23.75
CA ASN A 104 -15.51 9.97 22.38
C ASN A 104 -16.96 10.11 21.92
N TYR A 105 -17.93 9.90 22.81
CA TYR A 105 -19.33 10.18 22.53
C TYR A 105 -20.04 10.66 23.79
N HIS A 106 -21.04 11.50 23.61
CA HIS A 106 -22.01 11.82 24.64
C HIS A 106 -23.39 11.33 24.23
N ILE A 107 -24.26 11.10 25.22
CA ILE A 107 -25.64 10.67 24.98
C ILE A 107 -26.52 11.92 25.03
N ASN A 108 -27.29 12.16 23.97
CA ASN A 108 -28.20 13.30 23.93
C ASN A 108 -29.48 13.02 24.74
N TYR A 109 -30.35 14.03 24.84
CA TYR A 109 -31.63 13.93 25.53
C TYR A 109 -32.51 12.74 25.07
N PHE A 110 -32.38 12.31 23.80
CA PHE A 110 -33.13 11.20 23.22
C PHE A 110 -32.44 9.83 23.37
N GLY A 111 -31.37 9.74 24.16
CA GLY A 111 -30.62 8.48 24.32
C GLY A 111 -29.72 8.12 23.13
N LYS A 112 -29.59 9.00 22.13
CA LYS A 112 -28.75 8.76 20.93
C LYS A 112 -27.31 9.18 21.19
N ARG A 113 -26.37 8.35 20.76
CA ARG A 113 -24.93 8.65 20.80
C ARG A 113 -24.60 9.73 19.77
N ILE A 114 -24.00 10.81 20.23
CA ILE A 114 -23.40 11.86 19.40
C ILE A 114 -21.89 11.73 19.53
N TYR A 115 -21.22 11.45 18.41
CA TYR A 115 -19.79 11.24 18.37
C TYR A 115 -19.05 12.56 18.29
N GLU A 116 -17.97 12.67 19.06
CA GLU A 116 -17.06 13.80 18.97
C GLU A 116 -16.22 13.74 17.69
N GLN A 117 -15.75 14.91 17.21
CA GLN A 117 -14.92 14.99 16.00
C GLN A 117 -13.62 14.18 16.10
N ALA A 118 -13.16 13.88 17.32
CA ALA A 118 -11.95 13.09 17.57
C ALA A 118 -12.07 11.59 17.20
N VAL A 119 -13.27 11.09 16.89
CA VAL A 119 -13.45 9.67 16.49
C VAL A 119 -12.75 9.35 15.17
N VAL A 120 -12.70 10.30 14.24
CA VAL A 120 -12.09 10.14 12.91
C VAL A 120 -10.92 11.11 12.77
N GLU A 121 -9.71 10.57 12.62
CA GLU A 121 -8.53 11.40 12.41
C GLU A 121 -8.49 11.93 10.96
N LYS A 122 -8.21 13.24 10.80
CA LYS A 122 -8.13 13.88 9.48
C LYS A 122 -7.12 13.19 8.55
N LYS A 123 -6.02 12.68 9.10
CA LYS A 123 -4.98 11.95 8.35
C LYS A 123 -5.49 10.62 7.80
N GLU A 124 -6.23 9.86 8.62
CA GLU A 124 -6.84 8.60 8.21
C GLU A 124 -7.91 8.84 7.13
N MET A 125 -8.74 9.88 7.31
CA MET A 125 -9.74 10.28 6.32
C MET A 125 -9.10 10.69 4.99
N ALA A 126 -8.08 11.56 5.03
CA ALA A 126 -7.36 12.00 3.84
C ALA A 126 -6.72 10.82 3.11
N PHE A 127 -6.04 9.91 3.83
CA PHE A 127 -5.44 8.72 3.23
C PHE A 127 -6.49 7.80 2.61
N TYR A 128 -7.63 7.60 3.28
CA TYR A 128 -8.73 6.76 2.77
C TYR A 128 -9.23 7.25 1.41
N PHE A 129 -9.52 8.55 1.28
CA PHE A 129 -10.02 9.15 0.05
C PHE A 129 -8.95 9.29 -1.03
N LEU A 130 -7.74 9.74 -0.69
CA LEU A 130 -6.66 9.90 -1.67
C LEU A 130 -6.23 8.56 -2.29
N SER A 131 -6.29 7.47 -1.53
CA SER A 131 -5.98 6.12 -2.03
C SER A 131 -7.17 5.44 -2.73
N MET A 132 -8.37 6.03 -2.68
CA MET A 132 -9.59 5.42 -3.25
C MET A 132 -9.50 5.24 -4.77
N PRO A 133 -9.10 6.24 -5.59
CA PRO A 133 -8.98 6.05 -7.04
C PRO A 133 -8.05 4.89 -7.41
N PHE A 134 -6.90 4.79 -6.75
CA PHE A 134 -5.95 3.69 -6.97
C PHE A 134 -6.52 2.34 -6.54
N THR A 135 -7.24 2.28 -5.42
CA THR A 135 -7.90 1.04 -4.97
C THR A 135 -8.90 0.57 -5.99
N LEU A 136 -9.73 1.48 -6.53
CA LEU A 136 -10.75 1.15 -7.51
C LEU A 136 -10.15 0.76 -8.86
N LEU A 137 -9.16 1.50 -9.36
CA LEU A 137 -8.49 1.20 -10.63
C LEU A 137 -7.79 -0.15 -10.60
N CYS A 138 -6.94 -0.38 -9.58
CA CYS A 138 -6.22 -1.64 -9.43
C CYS A 138 -7.19 -2.80 -9.16
N GLY A 139 -8.21 -2.58 -8.32
CA GLY A 139 -9.23 -3.58 -8.02
C GLY A 139 -10.07 -3.96 -9.23
N ALA A 140 -10.53 -2.99 -10.01
CA ALA A 140 -11.31 -3.24 -11.22
C ALA A 140 -10.49 -4.04 -12.25
N TYR A 141 -9.24 -3.63 -12.50
CA TYR A 141 -8.36 -4.35 -13.41
C TYR A 141 -8.12 -5.80 -12.93
N PHE A 142 -7.76 -5.97 -11.66
CA PHE A 142 -7.48 -7.28 -11.06
C PHE A 142 -8.69 -8.21 -11.15
N ILE A 143 -9.87 -7.75 -10.72
CA ILE A 143 -11.10 -8.56 -10.71
C ILE A 143 -11.52 -8.92 -12.14
N VAL A 144 -11.52 -7.96 -13.07
CA VAL A 144 -11.93 -8.22 -14.47
C VAL A 144 -11.01 -9.23 -15.14
N LYS A 145 -9.69 -9.12 -14.91
CA LYS A 145 -8.72 -10.06 -15.49
C LYS A 145 -8.69 -11.43 -14.82
N MET A 146 -9.09 -11.53 -13.55
CA MET A 146 -9.24 -12.81 -12.85
C MET A 146 -10.54 -13.54 -13.22
N ALA A 147 -11.58 -12.80 -13.59
CA ALA A 147 -12.88 -13.36 -13.96
C ALA A 147 -12.97 -13.81 -15.42
N ARG A 148 -12.00 -13.45 -16.26
CA ARG A 148 -11.93 -13.75 -17.68
C ARG A 148 -10.82 -14.75 -17.96
#